data_AF-A0A919UDM1-F1
#
_entry.id   AF-A0A919UDM1-F1
#
_cell.length_a   1.000
_cell.length_b   1.000
_cell.length_c   1.000
_cell.angle_alpha   90.00
_cell.angle_beta   90.00
_cell.angle_gamma   90.00
#
_symmetry.space_group_name_H-M   'P 1'
#
loop_
_entity.id
_entity.type
_entity.pdbx_description
1 polymer ?
#
loop_
_entity_poly.entity_id
_entity_poly.type
_entity_poly.pdbx_seq_one_letter_code
_entity_poly.pdbx_strand_id
1 'polypeptide(L)'
;MDIRRIYVEPAAAELPRGREVPARFPDAHLVEVESHNRIPELYGDETNVNRWVRIKREALVLGVKKSLTARVLPTTGPCTR
;
A
#
# COMPACT_ATOMS: atom_id res chain seq x y z
N MET A 1 6.27 6.15 -10.28
CA MET A 1 6.22 6.53 -8.86
C MET A 1 7.61 6.27 -8.29
N ASP A 2 8.14 7.19 -7.48
CA ASP A 2 9.47 7.11 -6.89
C ASP A 2 9.35 6.43 -5.51
N ILE A 3 9.21 5.10 -5.50
CA ILE A 3 9.05 4.33 -4.26
C ILE A 3 10.41 4.14 -3.62
N ARG A 4 10.61 4.73 -2.44
CA ARG A 4 11.87 4.67 -1.67
C ARG A 4 11.78 3.78 -0.45
N ARG A 5 10.56 3.49 0.01
CA ARG A 5 10.33 2.66 1.20
C ARG A 5 9.16 1.72 0.98
N ILE A 6 9.36 0.46 1.32
CA ILE A 6 8.34 -0.58 1.26
C ILE A 6 8.17 -1.16 2.66
N TYR A 7 7.01 -0.92 3.27
CA TYR A 7 6.63 -1.62 4.50
C TYR A 7 6.02 -2.96 4.13
N VAL A 8 6.52 -4.06 4.68
CA VAL A 8 6.11 -5.40 4.29
C VAL A 8 5.76 -6.24 5.52
N GLU A 9 4.57 -6.84 5.53
CA GLU A 9 4.26 -7.89 6.49
C GLU A 9 5.02 -9.18 6.12
N PRO A 10 5.54 -9.95 7.10
CA PRO A 10 6.23 -11.22 6.80
C PRO A 10 5.37 -12.18 5.98
N ALA A 11 4.08 -12.28 6.30
CA ALA A 11 3.14 -13.10 5.55
C ALA A 11 2.94 -12.63 4.09
N ALA A 12 3.11 -11.34 3.81
CA ALA A 12 3.05 -10.82 2.46
C ALA A 12 4.32 -11.16 1.66
N ALA A 13 5.50 -11.12 2.28
CA ALA A 13 6.78 -11.45 1.64
C ALA A 13 6.86 -12.91 1.14
N GLU A 14 6.09 -13.82 1.75
CA GLU A 14 6.00 -15.21 1.31
C GLU A 14 5.13 -15.43 0.07
N LEU A 15 4.30 -14.45 -0.29
CA LEU A 15 3.42 -14.56 -1.45
C LEU A 15 4.16 -14.21 -2.75
N PRO A 16 3.80 -14.82 -3.90
CA PRO A 16 4.42 -14.50 -5.19
C PRO A 16 4.45 -13.00 -5.47
N ARG A 17 3.32 -12.32 -5.22
CA ARG A 17 3.22 -10.88 -5.43
C ARG A 17 4.06 -10.06 -4.45
N GLY A 18 4.21 -10.51 -3.21
CA GLY A 18 5.06 -9.84 -2.23
C GLY A 18 6.55 -9.96 -2.53
N ARG A 19 6.95 -10.93 -3.36
CA ARG A 19 8.32 -11.05 -3.90
C ARG A 19 8.50 -10.24 -5.19
N GLU A 20 7.51 -10.25 -6.07
CA GLU A 20 7.54 -9.49 -7.34
C GLU A 20 7.62 -7.97 -7.14
N VAL A 21 6.91 -7.44 -6.13
CA VAL A 21 6.77 -5.99 -5.98
C VAL A 21 8.10 -5.33 -5.54
N PRO A 22 8.81 -5.80 -4.49
CA PRO A 22 10.12 -5.28 -4.15
C PRO A 22 11.13 -5.40 -5.29
N ALA A 23 11.08 -6.48 -6.08
CA ALA A 23 11.97 -6.67 -7.22
C ALA A 23 11.83 -5.57 -8.32
N ARG A 24 10.69 -4.86 -8.36
CA ARG A 24 10.48 -3.72 -9.29
C ARG A 24 11.06 -2.41 -8.75
N PHE A 25 11.42 -2.36 -7.48
CA PHE A 25 11.96 -1.17 -6.80
C PHE A 25 13.22 -1.56 -6.03
N PRO A 26 14.31 -1.93 -6.74
CA PRO A 26 15.52 -2.45 -6.12
C PRO A 26 16.20 -1.45 -5.16
N ASP A 27 16.00 -0.15 -5.37
CA ASP A 27 16.55 0.91 -4.53
C ASP A 27 15.68 1.23 -3.30
N ALA A 28 14.51 0.58 -3.16
CA ALA A 28 13.61 0.84 -2.06
C ALA A 28 14.06 0.12 -0.79
N HIS A 29 14.03 0.84 0.32
CA HIS A 29 14.30 0.29 1.64
C HIS A 29 13.11 -0.54 2.14
N LEU A 30 13.33 -1.83 2.39
CA LEU A 30 12.35 -2.73 2.95
C LEU A 30 12.30 -2.58 4.48
N VAL A 31 11.11 -2.40 5.03
CA VAL A 31 10.85 -2.32 6.46
C VAL A 31 9.82 -3.37 6.81
N GLU A 32 10.23 -4.39 7.57
CA GLU A 32 9.26 -5.36 8.07
C GLU A 32 8.37 -4.74 9.13
N VAL A 33 7.06 -5.00 9.02
CA VAL A 33 6.06 -4.50 9.96
C VAL A 33 5.17 -5.63 10.45
N GLU A 34 4.80 -5.58 11.73
CA GLU A 34 3.89 -6.54 12.34
C GLU A 34 2.49 -6.49 11.68
N SER A 35 2.04 -5.28 11.32
CA SER A 35 0.79 -5.11 10.59
C SER A 35 0.76 -3.89 9.69
N HIS A 36 0.23 -4.05 8.48
CA HIS A 36 0.03 -2.98 7.48
C HIS A 36 -0.90 -1.86 7.95
N ASN A 37 -1.72 -2.10 8.98
CA ASN A 37 -2.62 -1.09 9.57
C ASN A 37 -1.98 -0.32 10.73
N ARG A 38 -0.80 -0.73 11.21
CA ARG A 38 -0.14 -0.16 12.39
C ARG A 38 1.26 0.33 12.03
N ILE A 39 1.31 1.35 11.17
CA ILE A 39 2.57 2.00 10.76
C ILE A 39 2.53 3.45 11.26
N PRO A 40 3.09 3.74 12.46
CA PRO A 40 2.99 5.06 13.09
C PRO A 40 3.45 6.22 12.20
N GLU A 41 4.46 5.98 11.36
CA GLU A 41 5.04 6.97 10.44
C GLU A 41 4.09 7.37 9.28
N LEU A 42 3.08 6.55 8.98
CA LEU A 42 2.08 6.81 7.93
C LEU A 42 0.78 7.43 8.48
N TYR A 43 0.51 7.23 9.77
CA TYR A 43 -0.75 7.61 10.42
C TYR A 43 -0.58 8.66 11.53
N GLY A 44 0.62 9.25 11.67
CA GLY A 44 0.91 10.28 12.65
C GLY A 44 0.87 11.69 12.06
N ASP A 45 0.00 12.53 12.63
CA ASP A 45 -0.04 14.01 12.57
C ASP A 45 -0.95 14.65 11.50
N GLU A 46 -2.14 15.08 11.96
CA GLU A 46 -3.16 15.79 11.17
C GLU A 46 -2.68 17.17 10.66
N THR A 47 -1.64 17.74 11.26
CA THR A 47 -1.10 19.05 10.87
C THR A 47 -0.25 19.02 9.59
N ASN A 48 0.07 17.84 9.06
CA ASN A 48 1.12 17.69 8.04
C ASN A 48 0.62 17.16 6.68
N VAL A 49 -0.41 17.82 6.13
CA VAL A 49 -1.02 17.50 4.82
C VAL A 49 0.02 17.47 3.68
N ASN A 50 0.98 18.41 3.67
CA ASN A 50 2.06 18.43 2.67
C ASN A 50 2.98 17.21 2.77
N ARG A 51 3.29 16.75 3.98
CA ARG A 51 4.05 15.51 4.21
C ARG A 51 3.27 14.28 3.76
N TRP A 52 1.94 14.29 3.90
CA TRP A 52 1.08 13.17 3.54
C TRP A 52 1.07 12.88 2.02
N VAL A 53 1.02 13.93 1.18
CA VAL A 53 1.11 13.77 -0.28
C VAL A 53 2.47 13.19 -0.70
N ARG A 54 3.54 13.61 -0.03
CA ARG A 54 4.90 13.09 -0.27
C ARG A 54 5.03 11.63 0.17
N ILE A 55 4.57 11.30 1.37
CA ILE A 55 4.53 9.94 1.91
C ILE A 55 3.79 8.99 0.95
N LYS A 56 2.64 9.39 0.41
CA LYS A 56 1.86 8.56 -0.52
C LYS A 56 2.51 8.33 -1.89
N ARG A 57 3.48 9.16 -2.28
CA ARG A 57 4.24 8.98 -3.52
C ARG A 57 5.50 8.14 -3.33
N GLU A 58 6.06 8.14 -2.13
CA GLU A 58 7.35 7.52 -1.83
C GLU A 58 7.26 6.22 -1.02
N ALA A 59 6.15 5.96 -0.33
CA ALA A 59 5.94 4.78 0.50
C ALA A 59 4.91 3.81 -0.10
N LEU A 60 5.28 2.53 -0.13
CA LEU A 60 4.40 1.42 -0.50
C LEU A 60 4.21 0.50 0.72
N VAL A 61 3.00 -0.05 0.89
CA VAL A 61 2.69 -0.99 1.97
C VAL A 61 2.20 -2.29 1.37
N LEU A 62 2.83 -3.39 1.76
CA LEU A 62 2.49 -4.76 1.38
C LEU A 62 1.95 -5.49 2.61
N GLY A 63 0.67 -5.85 2.55
CA GLY A 63 -0.01 -6.55 3.63
C GLY A 63 -0.98 -7.59 3.11
N VAL A 64 -1.32 -8.54 3.98
CA VAL A 64 -2.31 -9.58 3.68
C VAL A 64 -3.69 -9.09 4.06
N LYS A 65 -4.60 -9.01 3.09
CA LYS A 65 -5.99 -8.66 3.35
C LYS A 65 -6.68 -9.81 4.11
N LYS A 66 -6.97 -9.58 5.39
CA LYS A 66 -7.52 -10.62 6.30
C LYS A 66 -9.00 -10.95 6.05
N SER A 67 -9.77 -10.03 5.46
CA SER A 67 -11.18 -10.25 5.12
C SER A 67 -11.50 -9.66 3.76
N LEU A 68 -12.23 -10.40 2.93
CA LEU A 68 -12.63 -9.97 1.59
C LEU A 68 -14.09 -9.55 1.59
N THR A 69 -14.33 -8.25 1.78
CA THR A 69 -15.61 -7.62 1.43
C THR A 69 -15.34 -6.68 0.25
N ALA A 70 -16.09 -6.86 -0.84
CA ALA A 70 -16.04 -5.99 -1.99
C ALA A 70 -17.35 -5.19 -2.06
N ARG A 71 -17.25 -3.88 -2.24
CA ARG A 71 -18.41 -3.05 -2.55
C ARG A 71 -18.82 -3.33 -3.98
N VAL A 72 -20.06 -3.77 -4.21
CA VAL A 72 -20.63 -3.83 -5.55
C VAL A 72 -20.78 -2.39 -6.05
N LEU A 73 -20.06 -2.06 -7.12
CA LEU A 73 -20.24 -0.78 -7.79
C LEU A 73 -21.49 -0.91 -8.68
N PRO A 74 -22.42 0.07 -8.66
CA PRO A 74 -23.57 0.03 -9.54
C PRO A 74 -23.10 0.06 -11.00
N THR A 75 -23.56 -0.89 -11.80
CA THR A 75 -23.39 -0.83 -13.26
C THR A 75 -24.23 0.33 -13.78
N THR A 76 -23.58 1.40 -14.22
CA THR A 76 -24.23 2.47 -14.98
C THR A 76 -24.94 1.83 -16.17
N GLY A 77 -26.26 2.05 -16.29
CA GLY A 77 -27.09 1.50 -17.36
C GLY A 77 -26.60 1.92 -18.76
N PRO A 78 -27.09 1.28 -19.83
CA PRO A 78 -26.56 1.49 -21.17
C PRO A 78 -26.69 2.96 -21.58
N CYS A 79 -25.59 3.57 -22.03
CA CYS A 79 -25.65 4.81 -22.82
C CYS A 79 -26.49 4.53 -24.06
N THR A 80 -27.77 4.93 -24.06
CA THR A 80 -28.54 5.04 -25.29
C THR A 80 -27.93 6.14 -26.15
N ARG A 81 -27.58 5.76 -27.38
CA ARG A 81 -26.92 6.56 -28.40
C ARG A 81 -27.86 7.61 -28.98
#